data_AF-A0A363MYU0-F1
#
_entry.id   AF-A0A363MYU0-F1
#
_cell.length_a   1.000
_cell.length_b   1.000
_cell.length_c   1.000
_cell.angle_alpha   90.00
_cell.angle_beta   90.00
_cell.angle_gamma   90.00
#
_symmetry.space_group_name_H-M   'P 1'
#
loop_
_entity.id
_entity.type
_entity.pdbx_description
1 polymer ?
#
loop_
_entity_poly.entity_id
_entity_poly.type
_entity_poly.pdbx_seq_one_letter_code
_entity_poly.pdbx_strand_id
1 'polypeptide(L)'
;MGTISATEEQINKAENKLGIKLPQDYIEFIKITNGFSAPNDIEPSFESIENIDYLKNIEPFVIEAYSYLPELKNAILIAGIDEEQYFLLLPPELKDDDWKYWKFSNWFPGEHPYQNLKEYFEDVLQFIVENHEP
;
A
#
# COMPACT_ATOMS: atom_id res chain seq x y z
N MET A 1 13.06 7.14 7.45
CA MET A 1 14.36 6.44 7.20
C MET A 1 14.04 5.02 6.79
N GLY A 2 14.61 4.52 5.68
CA GLY A 2 14.35 3.15 5.21
C GLY A 2 14.90 2.10 6.17
N THR A 3 14.19 0.99 6.32
CA THR A 3 14.60 -0.15 7.14
C THR A 3 15.50 -1.11 6.33
N ILE A 4 16.05 -2.12 7.00
CA ILE A 4 16.77 -3.23 6.36
C ILE A 4 15.87 -3.91 5.33
N SER A 5 16.43 -4.33 4.20
CA SER A 5 15.68 -5.03 3.14
C SER A 5 15.01 -6.31 3.61
N ALA A 6 13.88 -6.66 2.99
CA ALA A 6 13.18 -7.91 3.25
C ALA A 6 13.95 -9.11 2.67
N THR A 7 14.05 -10.18 3.46
CA THR A 7 14.60 -11.47 3.06
C THR A 7 13.56 -12.30 2.29
N GLU A 8 14.02 -13.25 1.47
CA GLU A 8 13.15 -14.21 0.79
C GLU A 8 12.28 -15.01 1.77
N GLU A 9 12.77 -15.29 2.98
CA GLU A 9 12.00 -15.99 4.01
C GLU A 9 10.83 -15.13 4.51
N GLN A 10 11.07 -13.84 4.78
CA GLN A 10 10.01 -12.89 5.18
C GLN A 10 8.95 -12.75 4.08
N ILE A 11 9.39 -12.64 2.82
CA ILE A 11 8.50 -12.54 1.66
C ILE A 11 7.63 -13.78 1.53
N ASN A 12 8.24 -14.97 1.51
CA ASN A 12 7.51 -16.22 1.40
C ASN A 12 6.54 -16.42 2.57
N LYS A 13 6.93 -16.02 3.79
CA LYS A 13 6.06 -16.10 4.96
C LYS A 13 4.82 -15.22 4.81
N ALA A 14 4.97 -13.99 4.32
CA ALA A 14 3.85 -13.08 4.11
C ALA A 14 2.93 -13.54 2.97
N GLU A 15 3.48 -13.97 1.83
CA GLU A 15 2.69 -14.53 0.74
C GLU A 15 1.92 -15.78 1.16
N ASN A 16 2.53 -16.66 1.95
CA ASN A 16 1.86 -17.83 2.51
C ASN A 16 0.76 -17.44 3.51
N LYS A 17 0.99 -16.42 4.34
CA LYS A 17 -0.01 -15.87 5.27
C LYS A 17 -1.22 -15.31 4.52
N LEU A 18 -0.97 -14.54 3.46
CA LEU A 18 -2.01 -13.92 2.62
C LEU A 18 -2.67 -14.93 1.66
N GLY A 19 -2.00 -16.04 1.35
CA GLY A 19 -2.47 -17.02 0.37
C GLY A 19 -2.38 -16.53 -1.08
N ILE A 20 -1.53 -15.54 -1.37
CA ILE A 20 -1.37 -14.92 -2.69
C ILE A 20 0.09 -14.53 -2.95
N LYS A 21 0.48 -14.51 -4.24
CA LYS A 21 1.75 -13.94 -4.69
C LYS A 21 1.62 -12.44 -4.86
N LEU A 22 2.47 -11.67 -4.19
CA LEU A 22 2.46 -10.20 -4.24
C LEU A 22 2.97 -9.69 -5.60
N PRO A 23 2.60 -8.47 -6.01
CA PRO A 23 3.06 -7.93 -7.28
C PRO A 23 4.58 -7.69 -7.28
N GLN A 24 5.20 -7.91 -8.44
CA GLN A 24 6.66 -7.96 -8.57
C GLN A 24 7.34 -6.62 -8.24
N ASP A 25 6.72 -5.49 -8.60
CA ASP A 25 7.22 -4.15 -8.29
C ASP A 25 7.21 -3.86 -6.78
N TYR A 26 6.20 -4.33 -6.05
CA TYR A 26 6.16 -4.27 -4.59
C TYR A 26 7.26 -5.15 -3.97
N ILE A 27 7.50 -6.35 -4.50
CA ILE A 27 8.60 -7.23 -4.05
C ILE A 27 9.97 -6.55 -4.27
N GLU A 28 10.16 -5.88 -5.40
CA GLU A 28 11.37 -5.12 -5.69
C GLU A 28 11.56 -3.96 -4.69
N PHE A 29 10.47 -3.25 -4.37
CA PHE A 29 10.48 -2.18 -3.38
C PHE A 29 10.90 -2.66 -1.98
N ILE A 30 10.28 -3.71 -1.43
CA ILE A 30 10.61 -4.20 -0.08
C ILE A 30 12.00 -4.83 0.01
N LYS A 31 12.55 -5.29 -1.13
CA LYS A 31 13.96 -5.73 -1.23
C LYS A 31 14.95 -4.56 -1.20
N ILE A 32 14.48 -3.34 -1.44
CA ILE A 32 15.25 -2.10 -1.25
C ILE A 32 15.07 -1.60 0.19
N THR A 33 13.83 -1.52 0.67
CA THR A 33 13.48 -1.01 2.00
C THR A 33 12.22 -1.71 2.55
N ASN A 34 12.33 -2.45 3.65
CA ASN A 34 11.19 -3.21 4.22
C ASN A 34 10.30 -2.31 5.09
N GLY A 35 9.66 -1.34 4.45
CA GLY A 35 8.95 -0.24 5.10
C GLY A 35 9.69 1.09 4.96
N PHE A 36 8.94 2.18 5.06
CA PHE A 36 9.45 3.53 4.83
C PHE A 36 8.56 4.57 5.52
N SER A 37 9.15 5.43 6.35
CA SER A 37 8.42 6.55 6.98
C SER A 37 7.93 7.54 5.92
N ALA A 38 6.70 8.03 6.08
CA ALA A 38 6.14 9.04 5.21
C ALA A 38 7.08 10.28 5.05
N PRO A 39 7.19 10.84 3.83
CA PRO A 39 7.97 12.06 3.60
C PRO A 39 7.28 13.34 4.10
N ASN A 40 5.97 13.31 4.38
CA ASN A 40 5.14 14.42 4.82
C ASN A 40 3.83 13.90 5.47
N ASP A 41 2.93 14.80 5.90
CA ASP A 41 1.65 14.44 6.54
C ASP A 41 0.55 13.97 5.56
N ILE A 42 0.85 13.94 4.25
CA ILE A 42 -0.11 13.63 3.17
C ILE A 42 0.04 12.18 2.69
N GLU A 43 1.27 11.67 2.74
CA GLU A 43 1.59 10.31 2.31
C GLU A 43 1.59 9.33 3.49
N PRO A 44 1.12 8.09 3.31
CA PRO A 44 1.17 7.09 4.36
C PRO A 44 2.58 6.53 4.57
N SER A 45 2.88 6.12 5.80
CA SER A 45 4.09 5.34 6.08
C SER A 45 3.94 3.90 5.58
N PHE A 46 4.90 3.41 4.79
CA PHE A 46 4.90 2.03 4.32
C PHE A 46 5.31 1.07 5.42
N GLU A 47 4.53 0.01 5.55
CA GLU A 47 4.73 -1.04 6.53
C GLU A 47 5.81 -2.02 6.11
N SER A 48 6.39 -2.70 7.10
CA SER A 48 7.21 -3.87 6.83
C SER A 48 6.33 -5.04 6.37
N ILE A 49 6.88 -5.92 5.53
CA ILE A 49 6.14 -7.05 4.95
C ILE A 49 5.57 -8.02 6.02
N GLU A 50 6.10 -8.01 7.23
CA GLU A 50 5.59 -8.80 8.34
C GLU A 50 4.27 -8.27 8.92
N ASN A 51 4.03 -6.97 8.78
CA ASN A 51 2.88 -6.29 9.35
C ASN A 51 1.70 -6.20 8.37
N ILE A 52 1.94 -6.36 7.06
CA ILE A 52 0.87 -6.28 6.07
C ILE A 52 -0.15 -7.42 6.23
N ASP A 53 -1.40 -7.10 5.93
CA ASP A 53 -2.53 -8.03 5.94
C ASP A 53 -3.66 -7.46 5.07
N TYR A 54 -4.73 -8.23 4.90
CA TYR A 54 -5.96 -7.72 4.35
C TYR A 54 -6.51 -6.57 5.20
N LEU A 55 -6.97 -5.51 4.56
CA LEU A 55 -7.54 -4.32 5.20
C LEU A 55 -8.61 -4.69 6.24
N LYS A 56 -9.50 -5.63 5.91
CA LYS A 56 -10.55 -6.13 6.82
C LYS A 56 -10.04 -6.73 8.14
N ASN A 57 -8.78 -7.18 8.19
CA ASN A 57 -8.16 -7.78 9.38
C ASN A 57 -7.48 -6.73 10.25
N ILE A 58 -7.04 -5.60 9.66
CA ILE A 58 -6.33 -4.52 10.34
C ILE A 58 -7.32 -3.42 10.73
N GLU A 59 -8.09 -2.91 9.77
CA GLU A 59 -9.00 -1.78 9.90
C GLU A 59 -10.44 -2.16 9.51
N PRO A 60 -11.13 -3.02 10.27
CA PRO A 60 -12.49 -3.48 9.94
C PRO A 60 -13.50 -2.32 9.86
N PHE A 61 -13.28 -1.24 10.61
CA PHE A 61 -14.12 -0.04 10.57
C PHE A 61 -14.08 0.65 9.20
N VAL A 62 -12.93 0.66 8.52
CA VAL A 62 -12.80 1.26 7.17
C VAL A 62 -13.69 0.50 6.19
N ILE A 63 -13.76 -0.82 6.28
CA ILE A 63 -14.67 -1.64 5.45
C ILE A 63 -16.13 -1.29 5.70
N GLU A 64 -16.51 -1.02 6.95
CA GLU A 64 -17.87 -0.64 7.31
C GLU A 64 -18.22 0.76 6.79
N ALA A 65 -17.35 1.74 7.07
CA ALA A 65 -17.51 3.14 6.66
C ALA A 65 -17.63 3.28 5.13
N TYR A 66 -16.88 2.46 4.39
CA TYR A 66 -16.81 2.49 2.92
C TYR A 66 -17.43 1.24 2.30
N SER A 67 -18.52 0.72 2.90
CA SER A 67 -19.22 -0.49 2.44
C SER A 67 -19.75 -0.44 1.01
N TYR A 68 -19.83 0.76 0.40
CA TYR A 68 -20.19 0.96 -1.00
C TYR A 68 -19.03 0.68 -1.99
N LEU A 69 -17.79 0.50 -1.52
CA LEU A 69 -16.61 0.11 -2.29
C LEU A 69 -16.31 -1.39 -2.05
N PRO A 70 -16.87 -2.32 -2.85
CA PRO A 70 -16.65 -3.75 -2.65
C PRO A 70 -15.19 -4.20 -2.76
N GLU A 71 -14.38 -3.45 -3.51
CA GLU A 71 -12.95 -3.72 -3.74
C GLU A 71 -12.14 -3.76 -2.44
N LEU A 72 -12.51 -2.94 -1.46
CA LEU A 72 -11.82 -2.85 -0.18
C LEU A 72 -11.83 -4.17 0.61
N LYS A 73 -12.81 -5.06 0.37
CA LYS A 73 -12.92 -6.35 1.08
C LYS A 73 -11.75 -7.29 0.86
N ASN A 74 -11.06 -7.15 -0.27
CA ASN A 74 -9.89 -7.95 -0.65
C ASN A 74 -8.61 -7.11 -0.75
N ALA A 75 -8.67 -5.82 -0.45
CA ALA A 75 -7.50 -4.96 -0.41
C ALA A 75 -6.52 -5.41 0.68
N ILE A 76 -5.23 -5.33 0.38
CA ILE A 76 -4.11 -5.56 1.29
C ILE A 76 -3.56 -4.19 1.65
N LEU A 77 -3.53 -3.88 2.95
CA LEU A 77 -2.96 -2.63 3.45
C LEU A 77 -1.45 -2.79 3.53
N ILE A 78 -0.73 -1.94 2.80
CA ILE A 78 0.75 -1.93 2.77
C ILE A 78 1.36 -0.62 3.28
N ALA A 79 0.54 0.40 3.52
CA ALA A 79 0.95 1.64 4.16
C ALA A 79 -0.20 2.26 4.95
N GLY A 80 0.14 2.91 6.07
CA GLY A 80 -0.78 3.73 6.87
C GLY A 80 -1.56 2.99 7.95
N ILE A 81 -0.99 1.96 8.59
CA ILE A 81 -1.63 1.36 9.78
C ILE A 81 -1.74 2.43 10.87
N ASP A 82 -2.93 2.56 11.47
CA ASP A 82 -3.24 3.60 12.46
C ASP A 82 -3.09 5.06 11.93
N GLU A 83 -3.02 5.27 10.61
CA GLU A 83 -2.98 6.59 9.96
C GLU A 83 -4.31 6.93 9.26
N GLU A 84 -4.49 8.19 8.84
CA GLU A 84 -5.72 8.67 8.16
C GLU A 84 -5.73 8.44 6.64
N GLN A 85 -4.60 7.99 6.10
CA GLN A 85 -4.37 7.67 4.70
C GLN A 85 -3.81 6.25 4.61
N TYR A 86 -4.25 5.51 3.60
CA TYR A 86 -3.82 4.15 3.33
C TYR A 86 -3.24 4.06 1.92
N PHE A 87 -2.29 3.15 1.75
CA PHE A 87 -1.92 2.66 0.43
C PHE A 87 -2.23 1.17 0.34
N LEU A 88 -3.03 0.81 -0.67
CA LEU A 88 -3.68 -0.48 -0.78
C LEU A 88 -3.25 -1.19 -2.07
N LEU A 89 -2.93 -2.48 -1.96
CA LEU A 89 -2.83 -3.38 -3.10
C LEU A 89 -4.14 -4.15 -3.23
N LEU A 90 -4.76 -4.08 -4.40
CA LEU A 90 -5.98 -4.80 -4.70
C LEU A 90 -5.63 -5.98 -5.62
N PRO A 91 -5.76 -7.22 -5.13
CA PRO A 91 -5.57 -8.41 -5.94
C PRO A 91 -6.51 -8.43 -7.16
N PRO A 92 -6.05 -8.95 -8.30
CA PRO A 92 -6.92 -9.16 -9.44
C PRO A 92 -7.98 -10.23 -9.14
N GLU A 93 -9.22 -10.00 -9.58
CA GLU A 93 -10.32 -10.96 -9.40
C GLU A 93 -10.21 -12.14 -10.38
N LEU A 94 -9.65 -11.88 -11.57
CA LEU A 94 -9.40 -12.86 -12.62
C LEU A 94 -7.90 -13.10 -12.75
N LYS A 95 -7.52 -14.31 -13.17
CA LYS A 95 -6.12 -14.76 -13.21
C LYS A 95 -5.19 -13.90 -14.11
N ASP A 96 -5.76 -13.22 -15.10
CA ASP A 96 -5.03 -12.43 -16.10
C ASP A 96 -5.29 -10.91 -15.96
N ASP A 97 -5.96 -10.48 -14.89
CA ASP A 97 -6.15 -9.06 -14.60
C ASP A 97 -4.93 -8.49 -13.85
N ASP A 98 -4.73 -7.18 -13.99
CA ASP A 98 -3.67 -6.44 -13.30
C ASP A 98 -4.03 -6.15 -11.84
N TRP A 99 -3.00 -6.06 -11.00
CA TRP A 99 -3.11 -5.49 -9.66
C TRP A 99 -3.52 -4.02 -9.75
N LYS A 100 -4.37 -3.56 -8.83
CA LYS A 100 -4.68 -2.14 -8.68
C LYS A 100 -4.00 -1.57 -7.44
N TYR A 101 -3.55 -0.33 -7.54
CA TYR A 101 -2.82 0.37 -6.48
C TYR A 101 -3.62 1.59 -6.09
N TRP A 102 -4.18 1.63 -4.89
CA TRP A 102 -5.05 2.72 -4.46
C TRP A 102 -4.42 3.46 -3.28
N LYS A 103 -4.23 4.77 -3.44
CA LYS A 103 -4.16 5.66 -2.27
C LYS A 103 -5.59 5.99 -1.86
N PHE A 104 -5.83 5.93 -0.56
CA PHE A 104 -7.14 6.14 0.02
C PHE A 104 -6.99 7.02 1.26
N SER A 105 -7.91 7.93 1.53
CA SER A 105 -7.85 8.74 2.75
C SER A 105 -9.23 9.13 3.26
N ASN A 106 -9.34 9.41 4.56
CA ASN A 106 -10.60 9.81 5.17
C ASN A 106 -10.98 11.28 4.86
N TRP A 107 -9.98 12.11 4.55
CA TRP A 107 -10.11 13.56 4.40
C TRP A 107 -10.15 14.01 2.94
N PHE A 108 -9.67 13.16 2.02
CA PHE A 108 -9.84 13.32 0.58
C PHE A 108 -10.71 12.16 0.04
N PRO A 109 -12.00 12.40 -0.21
CA PRO A 109 -12.96 11.33 -0.47
C PRO A 109 -12.71 10.65 -1.82
N GLY A 110 -12.55 9.33 -1.77
CA GLY A 110 -12.47 8.47 -2.95
C GLY A 110 -11.17 7.67 -3.03
N GLU A 111 -11.11 6.83 -4.05
CA GLU A 111 -9.92 6.12 -4.45
C GLU A 111 -9.07 6.96 -5.40
N HIS A 112 -7.75 6.97 -5.17
CA HIS A 112 -6.77 7.53 -6.07
C HIS A 112 -6.00 6.38 -6.70
N PRO A 113 -6.42 5.91 -7.89
CA PRO A 113 -5.81 4.78 -8.55
C PRO A 113 -4.47 5.17 -9.18
N TYR A 114 -3.50 4.28 -9.02
CA TYR A 114 -2.21 4.28 -9.70
C TYR A 114 -2.06 2.99 -10.50
N GLN A 115 -1.33 3.06 -11.61
CA GLN A 115 -1.01 1.93 -12.48
C GLN A 115 -0.03 0.96 -11.82
N ASN A 116 0.89 1.46 -11.01
CA ASN A 116 1.92 0.69 -10.32
C ASN A 116 2.57 1.54 -9.22
N LEU A 117 3.45 0.91 -8.44
CA LEU A 117 4.10 1.57 -7.32
C LEU A 117 5.09 2.67 -7.78
N LYS A 118 5.67 2.55 -8.97
CA LYS A 118 6.58 3.55 -9.55
C LYS A 118 5.85 4.86 -9.85
N GLU A 119 4.68 4.79 -10.49
CA GLU A 119 3.87 5.98 -10.77
C GLU A 119 3.49 6.72 -9.49
N TYR A 120 3.09 5.99 -8.45
CA TYR A 120 2.82 6.58 -7.13
C TYR A 120 4.03 7.34 -6.58
N PHE A 121 5.23 6.74 -6.58
CA PHE A 121 6.42 7.44 -6.08
C PHE A 121 6.84 8.62 -6.97
N GLU A 122 6.64 8.55 -8.29
CA GLU A 122 6.88 9.69 -9.19
C GLU A 122 5.96 10.87 -8.87
N ASP A 123 4.68 10.61 -8.60
CA ASP A 123 3.69 11.61 -8.16
C ASP A 123 4.08 12.25 -6.82
N VAL A 124 4.45 11.43 -5.83
CA VAL A 124 4.93 11.91 -4.51
C VAL A 124 6.18 12.77 -4.65
N LEU A 125 7.15 12.36 -5.48
CA LEU A 125 8.36 13.15 -5.70
C LEU A 125 8.06 14.47 -6.38
N GLN A 126 7.18 14.48 -7.39
CA GLN A 126 6.74 15.69 -8.06
C GLN A 126 6.09 16.66 -7.07
N PHE A 127 5.17 16.16 -6.23
CA PHE A 127 4.51 16.93 -5.19
C PHE A 127 5.52 17.54 -4.21
N ILE A 128 6.49 16.76 -3.74
CA ILE A 128 7.53 17.25 -2.82
C ILE A 128 8.35 18.36 -3.47
N VAL A 129 8.77 18.19 -4.73
CA VAL A 129 9.57 19.18 -5.46
C VAL A 129 8.80 20.48 -5.71
N GLU A 130 7.51 20.39 -6.05
CA GLU A 130 6.66 21.56 -6.28
C GLU A 130 6.32 22.34 -5.01
N ASN A 131 6.19 21.64 -3.87
CA ASN A 131 5.83 22.25 -2.59
C ASN A 131 7.02 22.55 -1.67
N HIS A 132 8.24 22.25 -2.10
CA HIS A 132 9.47 22.77 -1.52
C HIS A 132 9.95 23.98 -2.35
N GLU A 133 9.41 25.17 -2.07
CA GLU A 133 10.13 26.41 -2.36
C GLU A 133 11.32 26.56 -1.36
N PRO A 134 12.49 27.05 -1.80
CA PRO A 134 13.64 27.31 -0.91
C PRO A 134 13.40 28.41 0.13
#